data_AF-A0A7J6SK02-F1
#
_entry.id   AF-A0A7J6SK02-F1
#
_cell.length_a   1.000
_cell.length_b   1.000
_cell.length_c   1.000
_cell.angle_alpha   90.00
_cell.angle_beta   90.00
_cell.angle_gamma   90.00
#
_symmetry.space_group_name_H-M   'P 1'
#
loop_
_entity.id
_entity.type
_entity.pdbx_description
1 polymer ?
#
loop_
_entity_poly.entity_id
_entity_poly.type
_entity_poly.pdbx_seq_one_letter_code
_entity_poly.pdbx_strand_id
1 'polypeptide(L)'
;MLTSYVVDVIRYGASSSQNSAAMAAVVYCGPDPSVGQLFRKFGKKDSLTRMKAYEELRSRVEDSDETDSNGLASILEPFAAHYRRSALLDPDWRCRAAMHSIVGLLVSRLKRDAMRYIPDILPSLYLAALYDTHYEVCRSASAALAMIFPHQNKRKMAIYDKFRDPVRKEICWLLSSECTMQELDEIFGCSGGASKADASDESEGRYDRAVCAALTAVPKFAMMPNTNTADPAIVSMDFIHFALPPYRSSVRTAALARCLLPLFSEGILRSKVEHEVDLEKILALLTATQGDLTVGAATAQFIQVLAEDSDLCDKLGSSRKLRQTLCKTVASGSKIIKSIPTIMRGIARNGEEVVLKYSVEELMPSILRALGAPQPAPPPRAVYQIFAECLGVISTDTKFSQYKNEIIDLFAELARHFINS
;
A
#
# COMPACT_ATOMS: atom_id res chain seq x y z
N MET A 1 -40.12 23.51 -15.72
CA MET A 1 -40.30 22.94 -14.37
C MET A 1 -39.50 21.65 -14.29
N LEU A 2 -38.26 21.70 -13.82
CA LEU A 2 -37.47 20.51 -13.48
C LEU A 2 -36.95 20.77 -12.06
N THR A 3 -37.56 20.07 -11.11
CA THR A 3 -37.26 20.14 -9.69
C THR A 3 -35.90 19.53 -9.42
N SER A 4 -35.02 20.38 -8.87
CA SER A 4 -33.83 20.04 -8.12
C SER A 4 -34.13 18.94 -7.08
N TYR A 5 -33.60 17.73 -7.28
CA TYR A 5 -33.44 16.75 -6.22
C TYR A 5 -32.00 16.82 -5.72
N VAL A 6 -31.83 17.58 -4.65
CA VAL A 6 -30.65 17.56 -3.79
C VAL A 6 -30.68 16.23 -3.06
N VAL A 7 -29.81 15.30 -3.47
CA VAL A 7 -29.39 14.19 -2.62
C VAL A 7 -28.32 14.74 -1.69
N ASP A 8 -28.46 14.47 -0.39
CA ASP A 8 -27.53 14.90 0.63
C ASP A 8 -26.09 14.59 0.23
N VAL A 9 -25.38 15.68 -0.02
CA VAL A 9 -23.93 15.71 -0.11
C VAL A 9 -23.43 15.22 1.24
N ILE A 10 -22.77 14.07 1.27
CA ILE A 10 -21.89 13.69 2.38
C ILE A 10 -20.75 14.72 2.37
N ARG A 11 -21.01 15.87 2.98
CA ARG A 11 -20.00 16.87 3.33
C ARG A 11 -19.19 16.24 4.45
N TYR A 12 -17.91 16.02 4.21
CA TYR A 12 -16.93 15.89 5.29
C TYR A 12 -17.11 17.11 6.22
N GLY A 13 -17.51 16.85 7.46
CA GLY A 13 -17.66 17.86 8.51
C GLY A 13 -19.11 18.30 8.77
N ALA A 14 -19.88 17.47 9.45
CA ALA A 14 -20.93 17.92 10.37
C ALA A 14 -21.14 16.86 11.45
N SER A 15 -21.11 17.31 12.70
CA SER A 15 -21.21 16.52 13.92
C SER A 15 -22.58 15.86 14.14
N SER A 16 -22.53 14.79 14.94
CA SER A 16 -23.54 14.29 15.89
C SER A 16 -24.75 13.51 15.34
N SER A 17 -24.77 12.23 15.72
CA SER A 17 -25.92 11.50 16.29
C SER A 17 -27.29 11.79 15.70
N GLN A 18 -27.72 10.96 14.75
CA GLN A 18 -29.01 10.25 14.74
C GLN A 18 -29.12 9.46 13.42
N ASN A 19 -29.49 8.17 13.52
CA ASN A 19 -29.83 7.22 12.43
C ASN A 19 -28.71 6.33 11.85
N SER A 20 -28.11 5.51 12.71
CA SER A 20 -27.12 4.47 12.35
C SER A 20 -27.68 3.22 11.62
N ALA A 21 -28.89 3.27 11.06
CA ALA A 21 -29.53 2.11 10.40
C ALA A 21 -30.00 2.38 8.96
N ALA A 22 -29.76 3.58 8.43
CA ALA A 22 -30.18 3.96 7.07
C ALA A 22 -29.09 4.75 6.33
N MET A 23 -27.89 4.18 6.19
CA MET A 23 -26.94 4.69 5.19
C MET A 23 -27.35 4.14 3.82
N ALA A 24 -27.88 5.04 3.00
CA ALA A 24 -28.65 4.78 1.79
C ALA A 24 -28.03 3.70 0.88
N ALA A 25 -28.83 2.67 0.56
CA ALA A 25 -28.57 1.84 -0.60
C ALA A 25 -28.35 2.77 -1.81
N VAL A 26 -27.32 2.52 -2.62
CA VAL A 26 -27.11 3.29 -3.85
C VAL A 26 -28.35 3.12 -4.73
N VAL A 27 -29.15 4.18 -4.85
CA VAL A 27 -30.37 4.16 -5.64
C VAL A 27 -30.00 4.57 -7.06
N TYR A 28 -30.16 3.63 -7.99
CA TYR A 28 -30.09 3.92 -9.41
C TYR A 28 -31.46 4.41 -9.89
N CYS A 29 -31.53 5.65 -10.36
CA CYS A 29 -32.74 6.29 -10.91
C CYS A 29 -32.70 6.41 -12.45
N GLY A 30 -31.78 5.71 -13.11
CA GLY A 30 -31.65 5.77 -14.56
C GLY A 30 -32.75 4.96 -15.28
N PRO A 31 -32.78 5.05 -16.62
CA PRO A 31 -33.90 4.53 -17.42
C PRO A 31 -33.95 3.00 -17.48
N ASP A 32 -32.82 2.31 -17.23
CA ASP A 32 -32.76 0.85 -17.31
C ASP A 32 -32.98 0.15 -15.94
N PRO A 33 -34.13 -0.51 -15.71
CA PRO A 33 -34.41 -1.19 -14.45
C PRO A 33 -33.48 -2.39 -14.16
N SER A 34 -32.90 -3.02 -15.19
CA SER A 34 -31.93 -4.12 -15.02
C SER A 34 -30.63 -3.63 -14.38
N VAL A 35 -30.17 -2.42 -14.72
CA VAL A 35 -29.04 -1.77 -14.04
C VAL A 35 -29.37 -1.52 -12.57
N GLY A 36 -30.59 -1.07 -12.27
CA GLY A 36 -31.06 -0.93 -10.89
C GLY A 36 -31.05 -2.24 -10.11
N GLN A 37 -31.27 -3.40 -10.77
CA GLN A 37 -31.10 -4.71 -10.14
C GLN A 37 -29.64 -5.02 -9.82
N LEU A 38 -28.69 -4.63 -10.68
CA LEU A 38 -27.25 -4.79 -10.41
C LEU A 38 -26.82 -4.01 -9.16
N PHE A 39 -27.22 -2.74 -9.03
CA PHE A 39 -26.91 -1.94 -7.84
C PHE A 39 -27.53 -2.51 -6.56
N ARG A 40 -28.72 -3.10 -6.63
CA ARG A 40 -29.30 -3.85 -5.49
C ARG A 40 -28.48 -5.09 -5.13
N LYS A 41 -27.87 -5.77 -6.11
CA LYS A 41 -26.97 -6.90 -5.87
C LYS A 41 -25.63 -6.44 -5.28
N PHE A 42 -25.14 -5.23 -5.60
CA PHE A 42 -23.90 -4.69 -5.02
C PHE A 42 -23.97 -4.50 -3.50
N GLY A 43 -25.14 -4.17 -2.97
CA GLY A 43 -25.37 -4.04 -1.53
C GLY A 43 -25.60 -5.37 -0.78
N LYS A 44 -25.46 -6.53 -1.44
CA LYS A 44 -25.65 -7.83 -0.78
C LYS A 44 -24.41 -8.23 0.00
N LYS A 45 -24.59 -8.90 1.15
CA LYS A 45 -23.50 -9.43 1.98
C LYS A 45 -22.73 -10.58 1.32
N ASP A 46 -23.39 -11.38 0.49
CA ASP A 46 -22.79 -12.49 -0.24
C ASP A 46 -21.87 -12.01 -1.38
N SER A 47 -20.58 -12.38 -1.33
CA SER A 47 -19.59 -11.92 -2.31
C SER A 47 -19.80 -12.53 -3.69
N LEU A 48 -20.33 -13.75 -3.79
CA LEU A 48 -20.64 -14.39 -5.08
C LEU A 48 -21.73 -13.62 -5.84
N THR A 49 -22.76 -13.16 -5.14
CA THR A 49 -23.83 -12.33 -5.71
C THR A 49 -23.30 -10.98 -6.17
N ARG A 50 -22.44 -10.33 -5.37
CA ARG A 50 -21.78 -9.07 -5.78
C ARG A 50 -20.90 -9.29 -7.01
N MET A 51 -20.07 -10.34 -7.00
CA MET A 51 -19.19 -10.70 -8.10
C MET A 51 -19.93 -10.92 -9.42
N LYS A 52 -21.00 -11.71 -9.40
CA LYS A 52 -21.85 -11.93 -10.60
C LYS A 52 -22.43 -10.62 -11.12
N ALA A 53 -22.86 -9.72 -10.23
CA ALA A 53 -23.38 -8.43 -10.62
C ALA A 53 -22.29 -7.51 -11.21
N TYR A 54 -21.06 -7.56 -10.67
CA TYR A 54 -19.93 -6.82 -11.23
C TYR A 54 -19.58 -7.32 -12.63
N GLU A 55 -19.55 -8.64 -12.84
CA GLU A 55 -19.26 -9.21 -14.16
C GLU A 55 -20.37 -8.90 -15.18
N GLU A 56 -21.64 -8.96 -14.75
CA GLU A 56 -22.80 -8.57 -15.56
C GLU A 56 -22.73 -7.08 -15.95
N LEU A 57 -22.38 -6.20 -15.01
CA LEU A 57 -22.17 -4.77 -15.30
C LEU A 57 -20.99 -4.58 -16.26
N ARG A 58 -19.89 -5.31 -16.04
CA ARG A 58 -18.69 -5.20 -16.87
C ARG A 58 -18.97 -5.59 -18.31
N SER A 59 -19.58 -6.75 -18.54
CA SER A 59 -19.97 -7.21 -19.88
C SER A 59 -20.81 -6.14 -20.57
N ARG A 60 -21.80 -5.59 -19.85
CA ARG A 60 -22.65 -4.53 -20.38
C ARG A 60 -21.89 -3.26 -20.79
N VAL A 61 -20.86 -2.87 -20.04
CA VAL A 61 -20.01 -1.73 -20.39
C VAL A 61 -19.12 -2.07 -21.60
N GLU A 62 -18.62 -3.29 -21.69
CA GLU A 62 -17.81 -3.78 -22.82
C GLU A 62 -18.63 -3.84 -24.11
N ASP A 63 -19.86 -4.37 -24.03
CA ASP A 63 -20.81 -4.59 -25.13
C ASP A 63 -21.55 -3.31 -25.57
N SER A 64 -21.46 -2.22 -24.80
CA SER A 64 -22.09 -0.95 -25.16
C SER A 64 -21.44 -0.32 -26.39
N ASP A 65 -22.25 0.16 -27.32
CA ASP A 65 -21.78 0.91 -28.49
C ASP A 65 -21.39 2.35 -28.10
N GLU A 66 -20.54 3.00 -28.90
CA GLU A 66 -20.12 4.40 -28.65
C GLU A 66 -21.33 5.38 -28.61
N THR A 67 -22.43 5.03 -29.30
CA THR A 67 -23.67 5.80 -29.31
C THR A 67 -24.49 5.69 -28.01
N ASP A 68 -24.23 4.69 -27.16
CA ASP A 68 -24.91 4.51 -25.86
C ASP A 68 -24.27 5.32 -24.71
N SER A 69 -23.63 6.44 -25.05
CA SER A 69 -22.97 7.31 -24.07
C SER A 69 -23.92 7.79 -22.97
N ASN A 70 -25.20 8.03 -23.30
CA ASN A 70 -26.22 8.45 -22.32
C ASN A 70 -26.58 7.33 -21.34
N GLY A 71 -26.69 6.08 -21.80
CA GLY A 71 -26.94 4.92 -20.96
C GLY A 71 -25.81 4.71 -19.96
N LEU A 72 -24.57 4.69 -20.44
CA LEU A 72 -23.37 4.58 -19.60
C LEU A 72 -23.23 5.75 -18.61
N ALA A 73 -23.52 6.98 -19.04
CA ALA A 73 -23.43 8.15 -18.16
C ALA A 73 -24.37 8.04 -16.96
N SER A 74 -25.56 7.43 -17.14
CA SER A 74 -26.52 7.20 -16.05
C SER A 74 -26.03 6.18 -15.00
N ILE A 75 -25.09 5.30 -15.36
CA ILE A 75 -24.46 4.32 -14.46
C ILE A 75 -23.40 4.99 -13.58
N LEU A 76 -22.71 6.01 -14.13
CA LEU A 76 -21.46 6.47 -13.54
C LEU A 76 -21.62 7.08 -12.15
N GLU A 77 -22.67 7.86 -11.92
CA GLU A 77 -22.94 8.48 -10.61
C GLU A 77 -23.18 7.45 -9.49
N PRO A 78 -24.17 6.54 -9.62
CA PRO A 78 -24.37 5.51 -8.62
C PRO A 78 -23.17 4.56 -8.52
N PHE A 79 -22.47 4.29 -9.64
CA PHE A 79 -21.25 3.51 -9.59
C PHE A 79 -20.13 4.20 -8.81
N ALA A 80 -19.89 5.50 -9.01
CA ALA A 80 -18.89 6.26 -8.27
C ALA A 80 -19.21 6.30 -6.77
N ALA A 81 -20.47 6.50 -6.41
CA ALA A 81 -20.93 6.45 -5.01
C ALA A 81 -20.74 5.06 -4.38
N HIS A 82 -21.01 3.98 -5.12
CA HIS A 82 -20.73 2.62 -4.66
C HIS A 82 -19.23 2.35 -4.56
N TYR A 83 -18.48 2.74 -5.57
CA TYR A 83 -17.04 2.55 -5.69
C TYR A 83 -16.30 3.19 -4.51
N ARG A 84 -16.64 4.44 -4.17
CA ARG A 84 -16.05 5.15 -3.03
C ARG A 84 -16.26 4.41 -1.70
N ARG A 85 -17.40 3.75 -1.51
CA ARG A 85 -17.70 3.00 -0.28
C ARG A 85 -17.08 1.61 -0.24
N SER A 86 -16.92 0.96 -1.39
CA SER A 86 -16.63 -0.48 -1.43
C SER A 86 -15.30 -0.87 -2.06
N ALA A 87 -14.73 -0.06 -2.97
CA ALA A 87 -13.57 -0.47 -3.77
C ALA A 87 -12.35 -0.86 -2.93
N LEU A 88 -12.09 -0.12 -1.85
CA LEU A 88 -10.99 -0.40 -0.91
C LEU A 88 -11.42 -1.34 0.25
N LEU A 89 -12.73 -1.38 0.54
CA LEU A 89 -13.26 -1.93 1.79
C LEU A 89 -13.93 -3.30 1.65
N ASP A 90 -14.25 -3.77 0.44
CA ASP A 90 -14.85 -5.09 0.22
C ASP A 90 -13.91 -6.19 0.75
N PRO A 91 -14.38 -7.12 1.60
CA PRO A 91 -13.54 -8.19 2.13
C PRO A 91 -13.01 -9.12 1.02
N ASP A 92 -13.82 -9.38 -0.02
CA ASP A 92 -13.43 -10.25 -1.11
C ASP A 92 -12.54 -9.50 -2.12
N TRP A 93 -11.29 -9.97 -2.26
CA TRP A 93 -10.33 -9.35 -3.16
C TRP A 93 -10.79 -9.38 -4.62
N ARG A 94 -11.57 -10.40 -5.02
CA ARG A 94 -12.08 -10.48 -6.39
C ARG A 94 -13.02 -9.31 -6.64
N CYS A 95 -13.91 -9.01 -5.69
CA CYS A 95 -14.84 -7.89 -5.77
C CYS A 95 -14.10 -6.55 -5.93
N ARG A 96 -13.02 -6.34 -5.15
CA ARG A 96 -12.15 -5.16 -5.29
C ARG A 96 -11.53 -5.07 -6.69
N ALA A 97 -10.92 -6.16 -7.16
CA ALA A 97 -10.31 -6.22 -8.50
C ALA A 97 -11.32 -5.96 -9.63
N ALA A 98 -12.53 -6.52 -9.53
CA ALA A 98 -13.61 -6.32 -10.51
C ALA A 98 -14.06 -4.86 -10.56
N MET A 99 -14.26 -4.21 -9.41
CA MET A 99 -14.62 -2.79 -9.33
C MET A 99 -13.58 -1.89 -10.01
N HIS A 100 -12.29 -2.15 -9.82
CA HIS A 100 -11.22 -1.42 -10.50
C HIS A 100 -11.27 -1.62 -12.03
N SER A 101 -11.53 -2.84 -12.50
CA SER A 101 -11.67 -3.10 -13.94
C SER A 101 -12.83 -2.30 -14.53
N ILE A 102 -14.00 -2.32 -13.87
CA ILE A 102 -15.19 -1.60 -14.31
C ILE A 102 -14.96 -0.09 -14.33
N VAL A 103 -14.31 0.48 -13.29
CA VAL A 103 -14.08 1.93 -13.24
C VAL A 103 -13.14 2.40 -14.35
N GLY A 104 -12.11 1.60 -14.67
CA GLY A 104 -11.24 1.86 -15.81
C GLY A 104 -12.03 1.93 -17.12
N LEU A 105 -12.86 0.92 -17.37
CA LEU A 105 -13.70 0.83 -18.57
C LEU A 105 -14.69 2.00 -18.65
N LEU A 106 -15.49 2.22 -17.62
CA LEU A 106 -16.50 3.30 -17.58
C LEU A 106 -15.87 4.67 -17.84
N VAL A 107 -14.79 5.01 -17.13
CA VAL A 107 -14.14 6.32 -17.27
C VAL A 107 -13.46 6.45 -18.64
N SER A 108 -12.87 5.39 -19.17
CA SER A 108 -12.23 5.44 -20.50
C SER A 108 -13.23 5.63 -21.65
N ARG A 109 -14.44 5.07 -21.51
CA ARG A 109 -15.55 5.25 -22.46
C ARG A 109 -16.16 6.65 -22.36
N LEU A 110 -16.46 7.11 -21.14
CA LEU A 110 -17.16 8.38 -20.90
C LEU A 110 -16.25 9.62 -20.93
N LYS A 111 -14.93 9.45 -20.77
CA LYS A 111 -13.89 10.49 -20.87
C LYS A 111 -14.26 11.77 -20.10
N ARG A 112 -14.70 12.81 -20.83
CA ARG A 112 -15.00 14.14 -20.27
C ARG A 112 -16.17 14.08 -19.29
N ASP A 113 -17.19 13.27 -19.55
CA ASP A 113 -18.37 13.17 -18.70
C ASP A 113 -18.05 12.52 -17.36
N ALA A 114 -16.99 11.71 -17.32
CA ALA A 114 -16.51 11.10 -16.10
C ALA A 114 -15.67 12.01 -15.21
N MET A 115 -15.18 13.14 -15.74
CA MET A 115 -14.22 13.99 -15.02
C MET A 115 -14.75 14.54 -13.70
N ARG A 116 -16.06 14.76 -13.58
CA ARG A 116 -16.70 15.26 -12.35
C ARG A 116 -16.70 14.23 -11.21
N TYR A 117 -16.58 12.94 -11.52
CA TYR A 117 -16.58 11.85 -10.55
C TYR A 117 -15.16 11.36 -10.20
N ILE A 118 -14.13 11.83 -10.92
CA ILE A 118 -12.73 11.47 -10.62
C ILE A 118 -12.32 11.81 -9.18
N PRO A 119 -12.72 12.94 -8.58
CA PRO A 119 -12.43 13.21 -7.17
C PRO A 119 -12.94 12.14 -6.19
N ASP A 120 -14.06 11.47 -6.49
CA ASP A 120 -14.61 10.39 -5.65
C ASP A 120 -13.99 9.02 -5.96
N ILE A 121 -13.53 8.81 -7.19
CA ILE A 121 -12.96 7.53 -7.66
C ILE A 121 -11.46 7.44 -7.37
N LEU A 122 -10.72 8.52 -7.65
CA LEU A 122 -9.27 8.49 -7.71
C LEU A 122 -8.60 8.13 -6.38
N PRO A 123 -9.07 8.60 -5.20
CA PRO A 123 -8.43 8.25 -3.93
C PRO A 123 -8.36 6.74 -3.70
N SER A 124 -9.50 6.04 -3.70
CA SER A 124 -9.52 4.57 -3.50
C SER A 124 -8.78 3.82 -4.60
N LEU A 125 -8.87 4.29 -5.85
CA LEU A 125 -8.16 3.70 -6.98
C LEU A 125 -6.63 3.81 -6.83
N TYR A 126 -6.13 4.98 -6.47
CA TYR A 126 -4.71 5.24 -6.28
C TYR A 126 -4.15 4.47 -5.08
N LEU A 127 -4.87 4.50 -3.95
CA LEU A 127 -4.49 3.76 -2.75
C LEU A 127 -4.39 2.25 -3.03
N ALA A 128 -5.39 1.66 -3.69
CA ALA A 128 -5.36 0.23 -4.06
C ALA A 128 -4.23 -0.12 -5.05
N ALA A 129 -3.87 0.80 -5.96
CA ALA A 129 -2.76 0.60 -6.89
C ALA A 129 -1.40 0.63 -6.18
N LEU A 130 -1.25 1.43 -5.13
CA LEU A 130 -0.06 1.45 -4.30
C LEU A 130 0.04 0.22 -3.40
N TYR A 131 -1.09 -0.17 -2.81
CA TYR A 131 -1.14 -1.22 -1.83
C TYR A 131 -2.53 -1.86 -1.74
N ASP A 132 -2.54 -3.17 -1.85
CA ASP A 132 -3.60 -4.05 -1.42
C ASP A 132 -2.93 -5.33 -0.89
N THR A 133 -3.59 -6.05 0.01
CA THR A 133 -3.09 -7.33 0.51
C THR A 133 -3.00 -8.39 -0.60
N HIS A 134 -3.76 -8.21 -1.69
CA HIS A 134 -3.81 -9.11 -2.84
C HIS A 134 -3.24 -8.43 -4.10
N TYR A 135 -2.27 -9.08 -4.73
CA TYR A 135 -1.57 -8.53 -5.89
C TYR A 135 -2.50 -8.26 -7.08
N GLU A 136 -3.48 -9.12 -7.31
CA GLU A 136 -4.44 -9.01 -8.41
C GLU A 136 -5.24 -7.71 -8.33
N VAL A 137 -5.51 -7.22 -7.11
CA VAL A 137 -6.19 -5.95 -6.88
C VAL A 137 -5.29 -4.78 -7.27
N CYS A 138 -4.03 -4.76 -6.80
CA CYS A 138 -3.05 -3.76 -7.20
C CYS A 138 -2.85 -3.71 -8.72
N ARG A 139 -2.78 -4.89 -9.36
CA ARG A 139 -2.64 -5.01 -10.81
C ARG A 139 -3.86 -4.44 -11.52
N SER A 140 -5.06 -4.77 -11.07
CA SER A 140 -6.31 -4.26 -11.65
C SER A 140 -6.42 -2.73 -11.48
N ALA A 141 -6.15 -2.22 -10.29
CA ALA A 141 -6.14 -0.77 -10.01
C ALA A 141 -5.10 -0.03 -10.85
N SER A 142 -3.89 -0.57 -10.99
CA SER A 142 -2.84 0.00 -11.83
C SER A 142 -3.22 0.02 -13.31
N ALA A 143 -3.85 -1.06 -13.80
CA ALA A 143 -4.36 -1.14 -15.16
C ALA A 143 -5.48 -0.13 -15.41
N ALA A 144 -6.41 0.03 -14.46
CA ALA A 144 -7.47 1.03 -14.54
C ALA A 144 -6.91 2.46 -14.53
N LEU A 145 -5.94 2.78 -13.66
CA LEU A 145 -5.23 4.06 -13.70
C LEU A 145 -4.55 4.30 -15.05
N ALA A 146 -3.99 3.26 -15.67
CA ALA A 146 -3.39 3.35 -16.99
C ALA A 146 -4.42 3.53 -18.10
N MET A 147 -5.61 2.96 -17.95
CA MET A 147 -6.70 3.17 -18.90
C MET A 147 -7.26 4.60 -18.83
N ILE A 148 -7.42 5.14 -17.61
CA ILE A 148 -7.92 6.49 -17.37
C ILE A 148 -6.88 7.54 -17.75
N PHE A 149 -5.61 7.29 -17.42
CA PHE A 149 -4.47 8.17 -17.71
C PHE A 149 -3.36 7.38 -18.43
N PRO A 150 -3.47 7.22 -19.77
CA PRO A 150 -2.54 6.41 -20.57
C PRO A 150 -1.09 6.85 -20.48
N HIS A 151 -0.86 8.16 -20.55
CA HIS A 151 0.49 8.71 -20.50
C HIS A 151 0.97 8.85 -19.06
N GLN A 152 2.10 8.24 -18.73
CA GLN A 152 2.68 8.25 -17.38
C GLN A 152 2.86 9.66 -16.82
N ASN A 153 3.34 10.62 -17.60
CA ASN A 153 3.51 12.00 -17.16
C ASN A 153 2.16 12.67 -16.86
N LYS A 154 1.15 12.46 -17.72
CA LYS A 154 -0.21 12.99 -17.48
C LYS A 154 -0.86 12.33 -16.27
N ARG A 155 -0.57 11.05 -16.00
CA ARG A 155 -1.04 10.35 -14.80
C ARG A 155 -0.44 10.96 -13.54
N LYS A 156 0.87 11.22 -13.52
CA LYS A 156 1.53 11.92 -12.41
C LYS A 156 0.94 13.31 -12.19
N MET A 157 0.79 14.11 -13.25
CA MET A 157 0.15 15.43 -13.15
C MET A 157 -1.30 15.36 -12.66
N ALA A 158 -2.06 14.36 -13.11
CA ALA A 158 -3.43 14.17 -12.66
C ALA A 158 -3.48 13.89 -11.15
N ILE A 159 -2.63 12.99 -10.65
CA ILE A 159 -2.64 12.55 -9.24
C ILE A 159 -2.01 13.61 -8.32
N TYR A 160 -0.85 14.13 -8.68
CA TYR A 160 -0.03 14.97 -7.80
C TYR A 160 -0.28 16.47 -7.96
N ASP A 161 -0.95 16.90 -9.03
CA ASP A 161 -1.30 18.32 -9.23
C ASP A 161 -2.82 18.51 -9.26
N LYS A 162 -3.50 17.97 -10.28
CA LYS A 162 -4.91 18.30 -10.56
C LYS A 162 -5.87 17.75 -9.50
N PHE A 163 -5.65 16.52 -9.05
CA PHE A 163 -6.50 15.81 -8.09
C PHE A 163 -5.74 15.47 -6.81
N ARG A 164 -4.70 16.26 -6.49
CA ARG A 164 -3.90 16.09 -5.28
C ARG A 164 -4.76 16.16 -4.03
N ASP A 165 -5.62 17.17 -3.94
CA ASP A 165 -6.40 17.44 -2.72
C ASP A 165 -7.37 16.32 -2.34
N PRO A 166 -8.20 15.77 -3.26
CA PRO A 166 -9.02 14.61 -2.94
C PRO A 166 -8.22 13.42 -2.41
N VAL A 167 -7.11 13.08 -3.05
CA VAL A 167 -6.26 11.94 -2.62
C VAL A 167 -5.62 12.23 -1.26
N ARG A 168 -5.09 13.45 -1.07
CA ARG A 168 -4.53 13.88 0.21
C ARG A 168 -5.57 13.84 1.34
N LYS A 169 -6.78 14.36 1.11
CA LYS A 169 -7.84 14.37 2.12
C LYS A 169 -8.19 12.97 2.57
N GLU A 170 -8.27 12.02 1.64
CA GLU A 170 -8.50 10.61 1.97
C GLU A 170 -7.36 10.02 2.80
N ILE A 171 -6.10 10.27 2.41
CA ILE A 171 -4.92 9.84 3.19
C ILE A 171 -4.98 10.41 4.62
N CYS A 172 -5.25 11.71 4.75
CA CYS A 172 -5.30 12.36 6.06
C CYS A 172 -6.45 11.85 6.92
N TRP A 173 -7.61 11.59 6.34
CA TRP A 173 -8.75 11.04 7.06
C TRP A 173 -8.48 9.59 7.50
N LEU A 174 -7.98 8.72 6.61
CA LEU A 174 -7.61 7.34 6.96
C LEU A 174 -6.53 7.24 8.04
N LEU A 175 -5.70 8.29 8.17
CA LEU A 175 -4.66 8.39 9.18
C LEU A 175 -5.01 9.33 10.35
N SER A 176 -6.27 9.77 10.46
CA SER A 176 -6.72 10.57 11.59
C SER A 176 -7.16 9.68 12.75
N SER A 177 -7.24 10.26 13.95
CA SER A 177 -7.85 9.60 15.11
C SER A 177 -9.36 9.40 14.97
N GLU A 178 -10.00 10.03 13.98
CA GLU A 178 -11.44 9.92 13.72
C GLU A 178 -11.80 8.69 12.88
N CYS A 179 -10.84 8.13 12.14
CA CYS A 179 -11.05 6.91 11.36
C CYS A 179 -10.78 5.68 12.23
N THR A 180 -11.84 5.04 12.73
CA THR A 180 -11.74 3.74 13.41
C THR A 180 -12.28 2.61 12.53
N MET A 181 -12.13 1.37 13.01
CA MET A 181 -12.71 0.19 12.34
C MET A 181 -14.23 0.33 12.18
N GLN A 182 -14.91 0.92 13.18
CA GLN A 182 -16.36 1.09 13.16
C GLN A 182 -16.80 2.08 12.06
N GLU A 183 -16.14 3.22 11.92
CA GLU A 183 -16.46 4.17 10.84
C GLU A 183 -16.28 3.55 9.46
N LEU A 184 -15.23 2.74 9.24
CA LEU A 184 -15.05 2.04 7.96
C LEU A 184 -16.13 0.98 7.71
N ASP A 185 -16.59 0.29 8.75
CA ASP A 185 -17.68 -0.67 8.65
C ASP A 185 -19.01 0.01 8.34
N GLU A 186 -19.28 1.16 8.95
CA GLU A 186 -20.46 1.98 8.68
C GLU A 186 -20.45 2.49 7.23
N ILE A 187 -19.30 2.96 6.73
CA ILE A 187 -19.14 3.38 5.34
C ILE A 187 -19.36 2.22 4.37
N PHE A 188 -18.82 1.04 4.68
CA PHE A 188 -19.00 -0.16 3.85
C PHE A 188 -20.44 -0.71 3.93
N GLY A 189 -21.15 -0.50 5.05
CA GLY A 189 -22.51 -0.99 5.29
C GLY A 189 -22.58 -2.32 6.03
N CYS A 190 -21.59 -2.64 6.87
CA CYS A 190 -21.51 -3.88 7.66
C CYS A 190 -22.06 -3.74 9.11
N SER A 191 -22.65 -2.60 9.48
CA SER A 191 -23.22 -2.35 10.80
C SER A 191 -24.51 -3.16 11.06
N GLY A 192 -24.38 -4.48 11.23
CA GLY A 192 -25.47 -5.34 11.68
C GLY A 192 -25.35 -6.81 11.25
N GLY A 193 -25.03 -7.71 12.20
CA GLY A 193 -25.49 -9.10 12.13
C GLY A 193 -24.48 -10.19 11.74
N ALA A 194 -23.17 -9.99 11.91
CA ALA A 194 -22.21 -11.10 11.90
C ALA A 194 -21.96 -11.64 13.32
N SER A 195 -21.46 -12.88 13.43
CA SER A 195 -20.94 -13.40 14.70
C SER A 195 -19.86 -12.44 15.21
N LYS A 196 -19.78 -12.17 16.52
CA LYS A 196 -18.85 -11.16 17.06
C LYS A 196 -17.38 -11.41 16.69
N ALA A 197 -16.99 -12.67 16.45
CA ALA A 197 -15.63 -13.05 16.12
C ALA A 197 -15.29 -12.82 14.63
N ASP A 198 -16.08 -13.39 13.71
CA ASP A 198 -15.82 -13.24 12.26
C ASP A 198 -15.97 -11.78 11.80
N ALA A 199 -16.88 -11.03 12.45
CA ALA A 199 -17.02 -9.59 12.22
C ALA A 199 -15.74 -8.83 12.55
N SER A 200 -15.07 -9.20 13.66
CA SER A 200 -13.88 -8.50 14.14
C SER A 200 -12.71 -8.66 13.18
N ASP A 201 -12.48 -9.88 12.67
CA ASP A 201 -11.36 -10.17 11.77
C ASP A 201 -11.55 -9.50 10.40
N GLU A 202 -12.78 -9.47 9.87
CA GLU A 202 -13.08 -8.77 8.62
C GLU A 202 -12.92 -7.25 8.76
N SER A 203 -13.37 -6.67 9.87
CA SER A 203 -13.23 -5.24 10.17
C SER A 203 -11.78 -4.84 10.37
N GLU A 204 -11.00 -5.64 11.10
CA GLU A 204 -9.56 -5.43 11.25
C GLU A 204 -8.85 -5.51 9.90
N GLY A 205 -9.13 -6.54 9.09
CA GLY A 205 -8.53 -6.70 7.77
C GLY A 205 -8.87 -5.56 6.79
N ARG A 206 -10.08 -5.00 6.89
CA ARG A 206 -10.52 -3.81 6.13
C ARG A 206 -9.72 -2.58 6.55
N TYR A 207 -9.65 -2.34 7.86
CA TYR A 207 -8.95 -1.20 8.42
C TYR A 207 -7.44 -1.25 8.15
N ASP A 208 -6.81 -2.41 8.36
CA ASP A 208 -5.40 -2.63 8.04
C ASP A 208 -5.09 -2.33 6.58
N ARG A 209 -5.91 -2.84 5.65
CA ARG A 209 -5.71 -2.58 4.22
C ARG A 209 -5.77 -1.08 3.90
N ALA A 210 -6.78 -0.37 4.41
CA ALA A 210 -6.96 1.05 4.13
C ALA A 210 -5.82 1.89 4.72
N VAL A 211 -5.46 1.65 5.98
CA VAL A 211 -4.35 2.35 6.67
C VAL A 211 -3.01 2.05 6.01
N CYS A 212 -2.71 0.79 5.66
CA CYS A 212 -1.47 0.43 4.99
C CYS A 212 -1.33 1.11 3.62
N ALA A 213 -2.43 1.22 2.88
CA ALA A 213 -2.45 1.94 1.62
C ALA A 213 -2.20 3.44 1.80
N ALA A 214 -2.82 4.05 2.82
CA ALA A 214 -2.60 5.46 3.16
C ALA A 214 -1.14 5.71 3.59
N LEU A 215 -0.58 4.89 4.49
CA LEU A 215 0.82 4.97 4.92
C LEU A 215 1.79 4.86 3.73
N THR A 216 1.53 3.93 2.80
CA THR A 216 2.34 3.77 1.59
C THR A 216 2.28 5.01 0.68
N ALA A 217 1.16 5.75 0.71
CA ALA A 217 0.97 6.95 -0.10
C ALA A 217 1.63 8.19 0.50
N VAL A 218 1.78 8.27 1.83
CA VAL A 218 2.28 9.46 2.54
C VAL A 218 3.56 10.04 1.95
N PRO A 219 4.64 9.27 1.71
CA PRO A 219 5.87 9.82 1.12
C PRO A 219 5.66 10.56 -0.21
N LYS A 220 4.65 10.15 -1.00
CA LYS A 220 4.34 10.78 -2.30
C LYS A 220 3.58 12.10 -2.17
N PHE A 221 3.01 12.37 -1.00
CA PHE A 221 2.21 13.56 -0.70
C PHE A 221 2.83 14.45 0.37
N ALA A 222 3.92 14.02 1.00
CA ALA A 222 4.54 14.73 2.11
C ALA A 222 5.13 16.08 1.73
N MET A 223 5.48 16.27 0.47
CA MET A 223 5.91 17.57 -0.06
C MET A 223 4.78 18.29 -0.80
N MET A 224 4.71 19.59 -0.60
CA MET A 224 3.80 20.49 -1.31
C MET A 224 4.35 20.79 -2.72
N PRO A 225 3.50 20.78 -3.76
CA PRO A 225 3.93 21.16 -5.10
C PRO A 225 4.45 22.59 -5.11
N ASN A 226 5.57 22.82 -5.79
CA ASN A 226 6.15 24.14 -6.07
C ASN A 226 6.73 24.93 -4.89
N THR A 227 6.64 24.45 -3.64
CA THR A 227 7.16 25.18 -2.47
C THR A 227 8.38 24.52 -1.82
N ASN A 228 8.70 23.26 -2.17
CA ASN A 228 9.70 22.43 -1.48
C ASN A 228 9.49 22.39 0.05
N THR A 229 8.29 22.71 0.52
CA THR A 229 7.92 22.64 1.93
C THR A 229 7.13 21.38 2.19
N ALA A 230 7.30 20.80 3.37
CA ALA A 230 6.48 19.70 3.81
C ALA A 230 5.00 20.12 3.97
N ASP A 231 4.08 19.21 3.70
CA ASP A 231 2.65 19.40 3.90
C ASP A 231 2.34 19.39 5.41
N PRO A 232 1.86 20.50 6.00
CA PRO A 232 1.71 20.61 7.44
C PRO A 232 0.76 19.57 8.02
N ALA A 233 -0.25 19.14 7.26
CA ALA A 233 -1.19 18.11 7.70
C ALA A 233 -0.49 16.77 7.90
N ILE A 234 0.42 16.41 6.99
CA ILE A 234 1.21 15.17 7.07
C ILE A 234 2.26 15.28 8.17
N VAL A 235 2.96 16.43 8.26
CA VAL A 235 3.94 16.66 9.33
C VAL A 235 3.28 16.55 10.69
N SER A 236 2.05 17.05 10.87
CA SER A 236 1.35 17.00 12.16
C SER A 236 0.87 15.60 12.57
N MET A 237 0.85 14.61 11.67
CA MET A 237 0.33 13.26 11.98
C MET A 237 1.10 12.58 13.12
N ASP A 238 0.36 11.88 13.98
CA ASP A 238 0.92 10.97 14.97
C ASP A 238 1.08 9.58 14.38
N PHE A 239 2.17 9.38 13.63
CA PHE A 239 2.49 8.08 13.04
C PHE A 239 2.71 6.97 14.08
N ILE A 240 3.03 7.33 15.33
CA ILE A 240 3.28 6.36 16.40
C ILE A 240 1.99 5.66 16.80
N HIS A 241 0.84 6.34 16.71
CA HIS A 241 -0.47 5.75 16.98
C HIS A 241 -0.69 4.45 16.20
N PHE A 242 -0.26 4.40 14.93
CA PHE A 242 -0.42 3.22 14.06
C PHE A 242 0.47 2.04 14.43
N ALA A 243 1.40 2.21 15.35
CA ALA A 243 2.35 1.19 15.76
C ALA A 243 1.99 0.58 17.13
N LEU A 244 1.16 1.26 17.92
CA LEU A 244 0.81 0.83 19.27
C LEU A 244 -0.37 -0.16 19.25
N PRO A 245 -0.44 -1.10 20.22
CA PRO A 245 -1.63 -1.92 20.45
C PRO A 245 -2.89 -1.05 20.62
N PRO A 246 -4.10 -1.56 20.27
CA PRO A 246 -4.41 -2.95 19.92
C PRO A 246 -4.03 -3.35 18.48
N TYR A 247 -3.58 -2.41 17.66
CA TYR A 247 -3.59 -2.56 16.21
C TYR A 247 -2.33 -3.17 15.57
N ARG A 248 -1.70 -4.13 16.25
CA ARG A 248 -0.44 -4.70 15.80
C ARG A 248 -0.65 -5.80 14.76
N SER A 249 -0.62 -5.43 13.48
CA SER A 249 -0.29 -6.36 12.41
C SER A 249 1.15 -6.14 11.90
N SER A 250 1.84 -7.23 11.55
CA SER A 250 3.17 -7.17 10.94
C SER A 250 3.14 -6.33 9.65
N VAL A 251 2.02 -6.44 8.92
CA VAL A 251 1.74 -5.73 7.68
C VAL A 251 1.72 -4.21 7.89
N ARG A 252 0.99 -3.73 8.90
CA ARG A 252 0.94 -2.31 9.23
C ARG A 252 2.29 -1.77 9.68
N THR A 253 3.02 -2.54 10.47
CA THR A 253 4.37 -2.14 10.87
C THR A 253 5.31 -2.03 9.66
N ALA A 254 5.21 -2.95 8.69
CA ALA A 254 5.97 -2.85 7.45
C ALA A 254 5.57 -1.62 6.62
N ALA A 255 4.29 -1.32 6.50
CA ALA A 255 3.80 -0.12 5.81
C ALA A 255 4.27 1.16 6.51
N LEU A 256 4.23 1.19 7.85
CA LEU A 256 4.73 2.31 8.65
C LEU A 256 6.24 2.50 8.45
N ALA A 257 7.03 1.42 8.45
CA ALA A 257 8.47 1.52 8.20
C ALA A 257 8.77 2.11 6.81
N ARG A 258 8.04 1.67 5.77
CA ARG A 258 8.15 2.22 4.40
C ARG A 258 7.67 3.66 4.29
N CYS A 259 6.71 4.06 5.14
CA CYS A 259 6.26 5.45 5.24
C CYS A 259 7.32 6.33 5.89
N LEU A 260 7.83 5.93 7.05
CA LEU A 260 8.76 6.74 7.83
C LEU A 260 10.10 6.92 7.11
N LEU A 261 10.70 5.85 6.57
CA LEU A 261 12.05 5.91 6.01
C LEU A 261 12.28 7.07 5.01
N PRO A 262 11.45 7.26 3.97
CA PRO A 262 11.55 8.42 3.09
C PRO A 262 11.40 9.77 3.81
N LEU A 263 10.43 9.89 4.72
CA LEU A 263 10.17 11.14 5.45
C LEU A 263 11.36 11.56 6.32
N PHE A 264 12.08 10.59 6.87
CA PHE A 264 13.33 10.84 7.58
C PHE A 264 14.45 11.24 6.63
N SER A 265 14.64 10.52 5.53
CA SER A 265 15.69 10.82 4.54
C SER A 265 15.54 12.21 3.91
N GLU A 266 14.29 12.68 3.77
CA GLU A 266 13.98 14.02 3.25
C GLU A 266 13.98 15.11 4.34
N GLY A 267 14.31 14.76 5.59
CA GLY A 267 14.34 15.69 6.72
C GLY A 267 12.97 16.21 7.17
N ILE A 268 11.86 15.68 6.62
CA ILE A 268 10.49 16.12 6.92
C ILE A 268 10.14 15.91 8.40
N LEU A 269 10.55 14.76 8.96
CA LEU A 269 10.28 14.41 10.36
C LEU A 269 11.42 14.78 11.32
N ARG A 270 12.48 15.44 10.84
CA ARG A 270 13.69 15.69 11.64
C ARG A 270 13.40 16.48 12.91
N SER A 271 12.63 17.57 12.80
CA SER A 271 12.25 18.42 13.94
C SER A 271 11.36 17.70 14.96
N LYS A 272 10.43 16.86 14.49
CA LYS A 272 9.59 16.03 15.37
C LYS A 272 10.41 14.99 16.14
N VAL A 273 11.44 14.45 15.50
CA VAL A 273 12.30 13.42 16.12
C VAL A 273 13.22 14.01 17.16
N GLU A 274 13.63 15.25 16.97
CA GLU A 274 14.44 15.98 17.93
C GLU A 274 13.66 16.41 19.19
N HIS A 275 12.32 16.51 19.12
CA HIS A 275 11.51 17.11 20.18
C HIS A 275 10.41 16.20 20.79
N GLU A 276 9.83 15.27 20.03
CA GLU A 276 8.59 14.57 20.42
C GLU A 276 8.61 13.05 20.21
N VAL A 277 9.36 12.57 19.22
CA VAL A 277 9.34 11.14 18.89
C VAL A 277 10.28 10.37 19.80
N ASP A 278 9.69 9.52 20.62
CA ASP A 278 10.40 8.52 21.40
C ASP A 278 11.06 7.51 20.43
N LEU A 279 12.30 7.80 20.03
CA LEU A 279 13.13 6.92 19.20
C LEU A 279 13.17 5.51 19.78
N GLU A 280 13.12 5.35 21.11
CA GLU A 280 13.04 4.04 21.73
C GLU A 280 11.74 3.33 21.39
N LYS A 281 10.59 4.04 21.28
CA LYS A 281 9.34 3.45 20.79
C LYS A 281 9.43 3.07 19.32
N ILE A 282 9.89 3.94 18.42
CA ILE A 282 10.01 3.60 16.99
C ILE A 282 10.93 2.40 16.80
N LEU A 283 12.09 2.40 17.45
CA LEU A 283 12.99 1.27 17.39
C LEU A 283 12.34 0.04 18.03
N ALA A 284 11.74 0.14 19.21
CA ALA A 284 11.01 -0.97 19.83
C ALA A 284 9.95 -1.56 18.89
N LEU A 285 9.24 -0.73 18.12
CA LEU A 285 8.23 -1.14 17.15
C LEU A 285 8.85 -1.87 15.96
N LEU A 286 9.89 -1.30 15.36
CA LEU A 286 10.67 -1.93 14.29
C LEU A 286 11.35 -3.24 14.76
N THR A 287 11.62 -3.36 16.06
CA THR A 287 12.24 -4.54 16.67
C THR A 287 11.22 -5.57 17.16
N ALA A 288 9.95 -5.21 17.34
CA ALA A 288 8.88 -6.11 17.81
C ALA A 288 8.35 -7.03 16.70
N THR A 289 8.67 -6.71 15.44
CA THR A 289 8.29 -7.45 14.22
C THR A 289 9.32 -8.47 13.76
N GLN A 290 10.21 -8.88 14.68
CA GLN A 290 11.22 -9.91 14.43
C GLN A 290 10.59 -11.20 13.89
N GLY A 291 10.79 -11.46 12.60
CA GLY A 291 10.27 -12.62 11.88
C GLY A 291 9.88 -12.32 10.44
N ASP A 292 9.51 -11.07 10.14
CA ASP A 292 9.20 -10.64 8.78
C ASP A 292 10.44 -10.03 8.12
N LEU A 293 10.93 -10.70 7.07
CA LEU A 293 12.07 -10.29 6.24
C LEU A 293 11.93 -8.87 5.69
N THR A 294 10.71 -8.46 5.34
CA THR A 294 10.45 -7.13 4.79
C THR A 294 10.58 -6.05 5.85
N VAL A 295 10.18 -6.35 7.09
CA VAL A 295 10.34 -5.43 8.21
C VAL A 295 11.81 -5.35 8.61
N GLY A 296 12.53 -6.48 8.66
CA GLY A 296 13.96 -6.50 8.96
C GLY A 296 14.80 -5.64 7.99
N ALA A 297 14.48 -5.68 6.69
CA ALA A 297 15.15 -4.83 5.69
C ALA A 297 14.83 -3.35 5.87
N ALA A 298 13.55 -2.99 6.07
CA ALA A 298 13.13 -1.61 6.31
C ALA A 298 13.72 -1.06 7.62
N THR A 299 13.77 -1.88 8.67
CA THR A 299 14.44 -1.55 9.94
C THR A 299 15.93 -1.32 9.73
N ALA A 300 16.63 -2.17 8.98
CA ALA A 300 18.05 -2.00 8.70
C ALA A 300 18.34 -0.71 7.92
N GLN A 301 17.55 -0.41 6.88
CA GLN A 301 17.66 0.85 6.13
C GLN A 301 17.39 2.07 7.02
N PHE A 302 16.37 2.00 7.89
CA PHE A 302 16.07 3.07 8.83
C PHE A 302 17.25 3.33 9.79
N ILE A 303 17.83 2.27 10.33
CA ILE A 303 18.99 2.36 11.21
C ILE A 303 20.20 2.96 10.47
N GLN A 304 20.40 2.60 9.21
CA GLN A 304 21.47 3.17 8.39
C GLN A 304 21.28 4.68 8.21
N VAL A 305 20.09 5.12 7.83
CA VAL A 305 19.77 6.56 7.69
C VAL A 305 19.99 7.31 9.01
N LEU A 306 19.58 6.71 10.14
CA LEU A 306 19.85 7.30 11.46
C LEU A 306 21.34 7.33 11.83
N ALA A 307 22.13 6.37 11.36
CA ALA A 307 23.57 6.28 11.66
C ALA A 307 24.41 7.27 10.84
N GLU A 308 23.93 7.65 9.64
CA GLU A 308 24.53 8.67 8.79
C GLU A 308 24.30 10.10 9.33
N ASP A 309 23.33 10.30 10.24
CA ASP A 309 23.07 11.57 10.91
C ASP A 309 23.82 11.66 12.25
N SER A 310 24.92 12.44 12.29
CA SER A 310 25.86 12.52 13.42
C SER A 310 25.19 12.90 14.75
N ASP A 311 24.23 13.83 14.74
CA ASP A 311 23.58 14.34 15.94
C ASP A 311 22.63 13.31 16.57
N LEU A 312 22.01 12.49 15.71
CA LEU A 312 21.19 11.36 16.12
C LEU A 312 22.06 10.20 16.59
N CYS A 313 23.21 9.98 15.94
CA CYS A 313 24.21 8.99 16.32
C CYS A 313 24.74 9.21 17.73
N ASP A 314 24.96 10.46 18.14
CA ASP A 314 25.40 10.79 19.51
C ASP A 314 24.28 10.53 20.54
N LYS A 315 23.03 10.86 20.21
CA LYS A 315 21.86 10.51 21.04
C LYS A 315 21.67 8.99 21.15
N LEU A 316 21.77 8.25 20.04
CA LEU A 316 21.75 6.78 19.98
C LEU A 316 22.93 6.15 20.74
N GLY A 317 24.10 6.76 20.64
CA GLY A 317 25.36 6.39 21.28
C GLY A 317 25.36 6.63 22.79
N SER A 318 24.39 7.36 23.33
CA SER A 318 24.19 7.50 24.78
C SER A 318 23.29 6.40 25.37
N SER A 319 22.31 5.87 24.62
CA SER A 319 21.39 4.83 25.12
C SER A 319 21.98 3.41 25.01
N ARG A 320 22.46 2.88 26.14
CA ARG A 320 22.94 1.48 26.25
C ARG A 320 21.84 0.47 25.91
N LYS A 321 20.60 0.75 26.30
CA LYS A 321 19.43 -0.11 26.08
C LYS A 321 19.09 -0.18 24.59
N LEU A 322 19.11 0.96 23.91
CA LEU A 322 18.85 1.06 22.48
C LEU A 322 19.90 0.33 21.64
N ARG A 323 21.19 0.48 21.96
CA ARG A 323 22.28 -0.30 21.34
C ARG A 323 22.11 -1.80 21.52
N GLN A 324 21.71 -2.26 22.71
CA GLN A 324 21.45 -3.68 22.94
C GLN A 324 20.25 -4.18 22.12
N THR A 325 19.18 -3.40 22.02
CA THR A 325 17.99 -3.73 21.23
C THR A 325 18.28 -3.75 19.73
N LEU A 326 19.05 -2.77 19.24
CA LEU A 326 19.61 -2.71 17.88
C LEU A 326 20.45 -3.93 17.56
N CYS A 327 21.45 -4.24 18.40
CA CYS A 327 22.28 -5.43 18.23
C CYS A 327 21.47 -6.71 18.25
N LYS A 328 20.44 -6.83 19.11
CA LYS A 328 19.53 -7.99 19.15
C LYS A 328 18.66 -8.10 17.90
N THR A 329 18.22 -6.98 17.34
CA THR A 329 17.30 -6.92 16.19
C THR A 329 18.00 -7.11 14.88
N VAL A 330 19.17 -6.49 14.73
CA VAL A 330 20.11 -6.86 13.69
C VAL A 330 20.48 -8.33 13.89
N ALA A 331 20.80 -8.82 15.09
CA ALA A 331 21.13 -10.24 15.31
C ALA A 331 20.00 -11.25 14.98
N SER A 332 18.73 -10.86 15.07
CA SER A 332 17.56 -11.70 14.81
C SER A 332 17.05 -11.62 13.36
N GLY A 333 17.01 -10.43 12.76
CA GLY A 333 16.83 -10.25 11.31
C GLY A 333 18.03 -10.79 10.50
N SER A 334 19.19 -10.88 11.15
CA SER A 334 20.43 -11.39 10.55
C SER A 334 20.60 -12.89 10.55
N LYS A 335 19.58 -13.74 10.70
CA LYS A 335 19.80 -15.12 10.21
C LYS A 335 20.03 -15.16 8.69
N ILE A 336 19.50 -14.19 7.95
CA ILE A 336 19.79 -13.97 6.52
C ILE A 336 20.83 -12.86 6.32
N ILE A 337 20.77 -11.78 7.11
CA ILE A 337 21.80 -10.72 7.04
C ILE A 337 23.16 -11.18 7.57
N LYS A 338 23.33 -12.15 8.50
CA LYS A 338 24.66 -12.69 8.90
C LYS A 338 25.30 -13.49 7.77
N SER A 339 24.49 -13.97 6.82
CA SER A 339 24.98 -14.53 5.57
C SER A 339 25.61 -13.44 4.71
N ILE A 340 25.16 -12.18 4.77
CA ILE A 340 25.71 -11.08 3.96
C ILE A 340 27.15 -10.73 4.37
N PRO A 341 27.52 -10.44 5.64
CA PRO A 341 28.92 -10.35 6.04
C PRO A 341 29.68 -11.68 5.96
N THR A 342 29.03 -12.83 5.82
CA THR A 342 29.75 -14.12 5.61
C THR A 342 30.04 -14.35 4.12
N ILE A 343 29.15 -13.93 3.23
CA ILE A 343 29.31 -13.79 1.77
C ILE A 343 30.36 -12.69 1.49
N MET A 344 30.28 -11.55 2.19
CA MET A 344 31.24 -10.45 2.08
C MET A 344 32.57 -10.72 2.82
N ARG A 345 32.62 -11.58 3.85
CA ARG A 345 33.88 -12.11 4.42
C ARG A 345 34.51 -13.19 3.54
N GLY A 346 33.73 -13.75 2.62
CA GLY A 346 34.23 -14.52 1.48
C GLY A 346 34.89 -13.65 0.42
N ILE A 347 34.93 -12.32 0.56
CA ILE A 347 35.63 -11.44 -0.37
C ILE A 347 37.00 -11.11 0.25
N ALA A 348 38.06 -11.75 -0.24
CA ALA A 348 39.41 -11.50 0.22
C ALA A 348 40.13 -10.54 -0.74
N ARG A 349 40.75 -9.49 -0.20
CA ARG A 349 41.72 -8.69 -0.94
C ARG A 349 43.03 -9.46 -1.02
N ASN A 350 43.48 -9.77 -2.23
CA ASN A 350 44.80 -10.32 -2.48
C ASN A 350 45.55 -9.35 -3.41
N GLY A 351 46.13 -8.29 -2.83
CA GLY A 351 46.65 -7.17 -3.61
C GLY A 351 45.54 -6.25 -4.14
N GLU A 352 45.62 -5.85 -5.42
CA GLU A 352 44.62 -4.98 -6.07
C GLU A 352 43.39 -5.73 -6.59
N GLU A 353 43.46 -7.07 -6.71
CA GLU A 353 42.32 -7.89 -7.09
C GLU A 353 41.53 -8.37 -5.87
N VAL A 354 40.22 -8.45 -6.09
CA VAL A 354 39.26 -8.91 -5.11
C VAL A 354 38.70 -10.24 -5.61
N VAL A 355 38.92 -11.31 -4.84
CA VAL A 355 38.55 -12.67 -5.24
C VAL A 355 37.58 -13.26 -4.21
N LEU A 356 36.58 -14.00 -4.70
CA LEU A 356 35.70 -14.82 -3.85
C LEU A 356 36.49 -16.00 -3.30
N LYS A 357 36.65 -16.03 -1.98
CA LYS A 357 37.34 -17.02 -1.17
C LYS A 357 36.65 -18.39 -1.13
N TYR A 358 35.38 -18.44 -1.53
CA TYR A 358 34.57 -19.65 -1.60
C TYR A 358 33.82 -19.67 -2.93
N SER A 359 33.69 -20.85 -3.56
CA SER A 359 32.92 -21.00 -4.78
C SER A 359 31.41 -20.84 -4.49
N VAL A 360 30.62 -20.53 -5.52
CA VAL A 360 29.16 -20.40 -5.42
C VAL A 360 28.53 -21.70 -4.87
N GLU A 361 29.07 -22.84 -5.29
CA GLU A 361 28.67 -24.19 -4.85
C GLU A 361 28.88 -24.39 -3.35
N GLU A 362 29.93 -23.81 -2.77
CA GLU A 362 30.25 -23.88 -1.33
C GLU A 362 29.33 -22.99 -0.48
N LEU A 363 28.84 -21.87 -1.03
CA LEU A 363 27.98 -20.92 -0.32
C LEU A 363 26.50 -21.35 -0.31
N MET A 364 26.06 -22.10 -1.32
CA MET A 364 24.64 -22.42 -1.52
C MET A 364 23.95 -23.14 -0.35
N PRO A 365 24.54 -24.17 0.28
CA PRO A 365 23.88 -24.87 1.40
C PRO A 365 23.59 -23.96 2.59
N SER A 366 24.41 -22.93 2.81
CA SER A 366 24.25 -21.95 3.89
C SER A 366 23.17 -20.92 3.58
N ILE A 367 23.05 -20.52 2.31
CA ILE A 367 22.01 -19.60 1.82
C ILE A 367 20.62 -20.27 1.91
N LEU A 368 20.48 -21.51 1.43
CA LEU A 368 19.21 -22.26 1.49
C LEU A 368 18.76 -22.52 2.94
N ARG A 369 19.71 -22.80 3.84
CA ARG A 369 19.44 -23.00 5.26
C ARG A 369 19.03 -21.69 5.97
N ALA A 370 19.61 -20.56 5.57
CA ALA A 370 19.24 -19.24 6.08
C ALA A 370 17.84 -18.80 5.63
N LEU A 371 17.41 -19.22 4.43
CA LEU A 371 16.07 -18.97 3.89
C LEU A 371 14.98 -19.90 4.46
N GLY A 372 15.34 -20.85 5.34
CA GLY A 372 14.39 -21.64 6.10
C GLY A 372 13.61 -22.70 5.30
N ALA A 373 14.13 -23.17 4.17
CA ALA A 373 13.42 -24.12 3.32
C ALA A 373 13.47 -25.57 3.85
N PRO A 374 12.33 -26.23 4.06
CA PRO A 374 12.06 -27.55 3.52
C PRO A 374 11.30 -27.40 2.19
N GLN A 375 11.71 -28.16 1.16
CA GLN A 375 11.16 -28.30 -0.21
C GLN A 375 9.62 -28.22 -0.36
N PRO A 376 9.05 -28.07 -1.59
CA PRO A 376 9.34 -27.13 -2.66
C PRO A 376 8.15 -26.15 -2.81
N ALA A 377 8.41 -24.84 -2.79
CA ALA A 377 7.42 -23.83 -3.14
C ALA A 377 8.12 -22.70 -3.88
N PRO A 378 7.47 -22.10 -4.89
CA PRO A 378 8.07 -21.04 -5.68
C PRO A 378 8.47 -19.88 -4.73
N PRO A 379 9.63 -19.25 -4.95
CA PRO A 379 10.17 -18.29 -4.00
C PRO A 379 9.19 -17.12 -3.84
N PRO A 380 8.92 -16.67 -2.60
CA PRO A 380 7.99 -15.57 -2.37
C PRO A 380 8.47 -14.32 -3.09
N ARG A 381 7.53 -13.55 -3.63
CA ARG A 381 7.74 -12.26 -4.35
C ARG A 381 8.68 -11.29 -3.63
N ALA A 382 8.79 -11.39 -2.30
CA ALA A 382 9.77 -10.68 -1.49
C ALA A 382 11.22 -10.93 -1.94
N VAL A 383 11.57 -12.17 -2.34
CA VAL A 383 12.90 -12.51 -2.84
C VAL A 383 13.16 -11.80 -4.17
N TYR A 384 12.20 -11.82 -5.10
CA TYR A 384 12.29 -11.07 -6.37
C TYR A 384 12.35 -9.56 -6.21
N GLN A 385 11.68 -9.01 -5.21
CA GLN A 385 11.70 -7.58 -4.93
C GLN A 385 13.02 -7.16 -4.28
N ILE A 386 13.56 -7.96 -3.35
CA ILE A 386 14.91 -7.80 -2.81
C ILE A 386 15.95 -7.94 -3.94
N PHE A 387 15.77 -8.88 -4.87
CA PHE A 387 16.63 -9.02 -6.06
C PHE A 387 16.63 -7.75 -6.92
N ALA A 388 15.47 -7.17 -7.20
CA ALA A 388 15.36 -5.94 -8.00
C ALA A 388 15.98 -4.73 -7.30
N GLU A 389 15.80 -4.62 -5.98
CA GLU A 389 16.35 -3.54 -5.15
C GLU A 389 17.88 -3.65 -5.03
N CYS A 390 18.44 -4.85 -4.82
CA CYS A 390 19.88 -5.07 -4.81
C CYS A 390 20.53 -4.77 -6.16
N LEU A 391 19.91 -5.16 -7.28
CA LEU A 391 20.40 -4.84 -8.62
C LEU A 391 20.33 -3.34 -8.92
N GLY A 392 19.32 -2.64 -8.40
CA GLY A 392 19.22 -1.18 -8.46
C GLY A 392 20.40 -0.50 -7.76
N VAL A 393 20.74 -0.94 -6.54
CA VAL A 393 21.87 -0.43 -5.75
C VAL A 393 23.22 -0.69 -6.45
N ILE A 394 23.41 -1.87 -7.05
CA ILE A 394 24.62 -2.22 -7.80
C ILE A 394 24.78 -1.35 -9.05
N SER A 395 23.67 -0.94 -9.69
CA SER A 395 23.72 -0.13 -10.91
C SER A 395 24.15 1.32 -10.68
N THR A 396 23.96 1.84 -9.46
CA THR A 396 24.22 3.24 -9.10
C THR A 396 25.52 3.45 -8.35
N ASP A 397 26.11 2.40 -7.76
CA ASP A 397 27.36 2.49 -7.01
C ASP A 397 28.54 1.94 -7.83
N THR A 398 29.48 2.83 -8.19
CA THR A 398 30.65 2.50 -9.02
C THR A 398 31.56 1.46 -8.39
N LYS A 399 31.51 1.26 -7.06
CA LYS A 399 32.30 0.24 -6.36
C LYS A 399 31.78 -1.19 -6.58
N PHE A 400 30.51 -1.36 -6.95
CA PHE A 400 29.88 -2.66 -7.15
C PHE A 400 29.76 -3.06 -8.63
N SER A 401 29.94 -2.10 -9.55
CA SER A 401 29.93 -2.31 -11.01
C SER A 401 30.84 -3.47 -11.46
N GLN A 402 32.01 -3.63 -10.85
CA GLN A 402 32.97 -4.66 -11.23
C GLN A 402 32.53 -6.09 -10.92
N TYR A 403 31.59 -6.29 -9.97
CA TYR A 403 31.07 -7.62 -9.62
C TYR A 403 29.70 -7.91 -10.22
N LYS A 404 29.24 -7.04 -11.12
CA LYS A 404 27.90 -7.10 -11.71
C LYS A 404 27.62 -8.47 -12.32
N ASN A 405 28.60 -9.05 -13.02
CA ASN A 405 28.44 -10.34 -13.70
C ASN A 405 28.41 -11.51 -12.70
N GLU A 406 29.29 -11.54 -11.70
CA GLU A 406 29.30 -12.64 -10.70
C GLU A 406 28.04 -12.63 -9.82
N ILE A 407 27.52 -11.43 -9.52
CA ILE A 407 26.26 -11.28 -8.80
C ILE A 407 25.08 -11.73 -9.66
N ILE A 408 25.08 -11.40 -10.96
CA ILE A 408 24.08 -11.90 -11.93
C ILE A 408 24.14 -13.43 -12.04
N ASP A 409 25.33 -14.03 -12.09
CA ASP A 409 25.51 -15.47 -12.19
C ASP A 409 25.04 -16.20 -10.92
N LEU A 410 25.40 -15.69 -9.73
CA LEU A 410 24.89 -16.18 -8.45
C LEU A 410 23.35 -16.14 -8.40
N PHE A 411 22.74 -15.08 -8.92
CA PHE A 411 21.29 -14.94 -8.98
C PHE A 411 20.64 -15.83 -10.04
N ALA A 412 21.30 -16.06 -11.19
CA ALA A 412 20.83 -16.99 -12.21
C ALA A 412 20.88 -18.44 -11.71
N GLU A 413 21.88 -18.80 -10.90
CA GLU A 413 22.01 -20.11 -10.23
C GLU A 413 20.88 -20.33 -9.21
N LEU A 414 20.62 -19.32 -8.37
CA LEU A 414 19.50 -19.33 -7.40
C LEU A 414 18.15 -19.47 -8.11
N ALA A 415 17.91 -18.71 -9.18
CA ALA A 415 16.68 -18.79 -9.95
C ALA A 415 16.51 -20.16 -10.63
N ARG A 416 17.58 -20.72 -11.23
CA ARG A 416 17.57 -22.09 -11.80
C ARG A 416 17.23 -23.14 -10.74
N HIS A 417 17.78 -23.00 -9.53
CA HIS A 417 17.52 -23.96 -8.47
C HIS A 417 16.05 -23.94 -8.01
N PHE A 418 15.43 -22.75 -7.91
CA PHE A 418 14.02 -22.58 -7.54
C PHE A 418 13.02 -22.95 -8.66
N ILE A 419 13.43 -22.95 -9.93
CA ILE A 419 12.59 -23.35 -11.07
C ILE A 419 12.59 -24.87 -11.25
N ASN A 420 13.69 -25.54 -10.92
CA ASN A 420 13.88 -26.98 -11.12
C ASN A 420 13.56 -27.84 -9.88
N SER A 421 13.20 -27.22 -8.76
CA SER A 421 12.68 -27.87 -7.53
C SER A 421 11.20 -27.56 -7.36
#